data_AF-A0A8E2UBK3-F1
#
_entry.id   AF-A0A8E2UBK3-F1
#
_cell.length_a   1.000
_cell.length_b   1.000
_cell.length_c   1.000
_cell.angle_alpha   90.00
_cell.angle_beta   90.00
_cell.angle_gamma   90.00
#
_symmetry.space_group_name_H-M   'P 1'
#
loop_
_entity.id
_entity.type
_entity.pdbx_description
1 polymer ?
#
loop_
_entity_poly.entity_id
_entity_poly.type
_entity_poly.pdbx_seq_one_letter_code
_entity_poly.pdbx_strand_id
1 'polypeptide(L)' 'MANDLSDVRFLTVAEVAELMRVSKMTVYRLVHSGELPAVRFGRSFRVPESAVSEAIKQSGRGDELDQHTA' A
#
# COMPACT_ATOMS: atom_id res chain seq x y z
N MET A 1 29.01 -13.11 -5.33
CA MET A 1 28.01 -12.08 -4.98
C MET A 1 26.72 -12.80 -4.67
N ALA A 2 26.29 -12.76 -3.42
CA ALA A 2 25.17 -13.55 -2.93
C ALA A 2 23.85 -12.85 -3.31
N ASN A 3 23.26 -13.32 -4.41
CA ASN A 3 21.83 -13.34 -4.71
C ASN A 3 20.95 -12.30 -3.97
N ASP A 4 20.82 -11.10 -4.53
CA ASP A 4 19.88 -10.02 -4.13
C ASP A 4 18.41 -10.41 -4.34
N LEU A 5 17.97 -11.52 -3.74
CA LEU A 5 16.57 -11.95 -3.67
C LEU A 5 16.05 -11.91 -2.22
N SER A 6 16.90 -11.47 -1.27
CA SER A 6 16.72 -11.69 0.17
C SER A 6 16.02 -10.58 0.95
N ASP A 7 15.56 -9.47 0.34
CA ASP A 7 14.94 -8.40 1.13
C ASP A 7 13.65 -7.81 0.51
N VAL A 8 12.92 -8.60 -0.29
CA VAL A 8 11.54 -8.21 -0.62
C VAL A 8 10.68 -8.45 0.62
N ARG A 9 10.63 -7.44 1.50
CA ARG A 9 9.80 -7.44 2.70
C ARG A 9 8.34 -7.30 2.29
N PHE A 10 7.54 -8.26 2.73
CA PHE A 10 6.10 -8.29 2.52
C PHE A 10 5.40 -7.90 3.81
N LEU A 11 4.53 -6.91 3.71
CA LEU A 11 3.71 -6.40 4.79
C LEU A 11 2.30 -6.98 4.70
N THR A 12 1.70 -7.22 5.84
CA THR A 12 0.28 -7.55 5.95
C THR A 12 -0.58 -6.32 5.75
N VAL A 13 -1.86 -6.53 5.40
CA VAL A 13 -2.86 -5.44 5.32
C VAL A 13 -2.93 -4.62 6.61
N ALA A 14 -2.72 -5.26 7.77
CA ALA A 14 -2.73 -4.57 9.05
C ALA A 14 -1.52 -3.65 9.21
N GLU A 15 -0.31 -4.12 8.87
CA GLU A 15 0.91 -3.30 8.94
C GLU A 15 0.85 -2.13 7.95
N VAL A 16 0.34 -2.36 6.74
CA VAL A 16 0.14 -1.29 5.75
C VAL A 16 -0.84 -0.23 6.26
N ALA A 17 -1.94 -0.65 6.90
CA ALA A 17 -2.94 0.25 7.46
C ALA A 17 -2.33 1.17 8.53
N GLU A 18 -1.49 0.61 9.43
CA GLU A 18 -0.78 1.38 10.44
C GLU A 18 0.24 2.35 9.82
N LEU A 19 1.01 1.90 8.83
CA LEU A 19 2.02 2.73 8.14
C LEU A 19 1.41 3.90 7.39
N MET A 20 0.30 3.67 6.69
CA MET A 20 -0.41 4.70 5.93
C MET A 20 -1.40 5.52 6.79
N ARG A 21 -1.60 5.15 8.06
CA ARG A 21 -2.63 5.71 8.95
C ARG A 21 -4.04 5.68 8.37
N VAL A 22 -4.38 4.60 7.70
CA VAL A 22 -5.72 4.39 7.10
C VAL A 22 -6.40 3.18 7.72
N SER A 23 -7.72 3.07 7.51
CA SER A 23 -8.44 1.87 7.93
C SER A 23 -8.02 0.65 7.09
N LYS A 24 -8.09 -0.56 7.67
CA LYS A 24 -7.88 -1.82 6.91
C LYS A 24 -8.83 -1.92 5.71
N MET A 25 -10.04 -1.37 5.83
CA MET A 25 -11.02 -1.32 4.74
C MET A 25 -10.51 -0.48 3.57
N THR A 26 -9.86 0.65 3.85
CA THR A 26 -9.20 1.49 2.83
C THR A 26 -8.11 0.70 2.11
N VAL A 27 -7.27 -0.02 2.84
CA VAL A 27 -6.23 -0.87 2.22
C VAL A 27 -6.87 -1.95 1.35
N TYR A 28 -7.92 -2.64 1.83
CA TYR A 28 -8.64 -3.61 1.01
C TYR A 28 -9.24 -2.99 -0.26
N ARG A 29 -9.80 -1.78 -0.17
CA ARG A 29 -10.31 -1.04 -1.34
C ARG A 29 -9.20 -0.75 -2.35
N LEU A 30 -8.05 -0.25 -1.90
CA LEU A 30 -6.89 0.04 -2.75
C LEU A 30 -6.34 -1.21 -3.44
N VAL A 31 -6.32 -2.34 -2.72
CA VAL A 31 -5.93 -3.62 -3.30
C VAL A 31 -6.95 -4.10 -4.34
N HIS A 32 -8.24 -3.93 -4.07
CA HIS A 32 -9.30 -4.35 -5.01
C HIS A 32 -9.45 -3.40 -6.22
N SER A 33 -9.14 -2.12 -6.06
CA SER A 33 -9.11 -1.15 -7.17
C SER A 33 -7.85 -1.29 -8.04
N GLY A 34 -6.84 -2.02 -7.56
CA GLY A 34 -5.56 -2.19 -8.23
C GLY A 34 -4.60 -1.02 -8.03
N GLU A 35 -4.96 -0.04 -7.19
CA GLU A 35 -4.08 1.09 -6.83
C GLU A 35 -2.93 0.66 -5.93
N LEU A 36 -3.11 -0.38 -5.13
CA LEU A 36 -2.06 -0.94 -4.29
C LEU A 36 -1.75 -2.39 -4.73
N PRO A 37 -0.58 -2.65 -5.35
CA PRO A 37 -0.26 -3.98 -5.81
C PRO A 37 -0.04 -4.90 -4.60
N ALA A 38 -0.86 -5.95 -4.52
CA ALA A 38 -0.80 -6.95 -3.46
C ALA A 38 -0.75 -8.36 -4.04
N VAL A 39 -0.01 -9.23 -3.35
CA VAL A 39 0.10 -10.64 -3.65
C VAL A 39 -0.81 -11.42 -2.69
N ARG A 40 -1.66 -12.29 -3.25
CA ARG A 40 -2.50 -13.18 -2.46
C ARG A 40 -1.71 -14.41 -2.03
N PHE A 41 -1.46 -14.54 -0.73
CA PHE A 41 -0.90 -15.73 -0.11
C PHE A 41 -2.02 -16.51 0.60
N GLY A 42 -2.61 -17.46 -0.12
CA GLY A 42 -3.72 -18.27 0.37
C GLY A 42 -4.96 -17.44 0.71
N ARG A 43 -5.27 -17.32 2.01
CA ARG A 43 -6.41 -16.55 2.54
C ARG A 43 -6.04 -15.12 2.95
N SER A 44 -4.78 -14.74 2.85
CA SER A 44 -4.28 -13.42 3.25
C SER A 44 -3.65 -12.68 2.09
N PHE A 45 -3.70 -11.35 2.14
CA PHE A 45 -2.98 -10.48 1.23
C PHE A 45 -1.67 -10.02 1.86
N ARG A 46 -0.65 -9.89 1.01
CA ARG A 46 0.66 -9.36 1.35
C ARG A 46 1.02 -8.28 0.34
N VAL A 47 1.48 -7.14 0.83
CA VAL A 47 1.87 -6.00 0.02
C VAL A 47 3.39 -5.87 0.11
N PRO A 48 4.12 -5.80 -1.00
CA PRO A 48 5.55 -5.54 -0.93
C PRO A 48 5.80 -4.12 -0.41
N GLU A 49 6.82 -3.96 0.44
CA GLU A 49 7.15 -2.66 1.05
C GLU A 49 7.43 -1.57 0.02
N SER A 50 8.03 -1.92 -1.11
CA SER A 50 8.27 -1.02 -2.24
C SER A 50 6.97 -0.40 -2.74
N ALA A 51 5.91 -1.19 -2.89
CA ALA A 51 4.61 -0.72 -3.34
C ALA A 51 3.94 0.24 -2.34
N VAL A 52 4.07 -0.02 -1.05
CA VAL A 52 3.56 0.88 0.00
C VAL A 52 4.28 2.23 -0.07
N SER A 53 5.61 2.18 -0.21
CA SER A 53 6.44 3.37 -0.33
C SER A 53 6.08 4.20 -1.57
N GLU A 54 5.78 3.54 -2.69
CA GLU A 54 5.30 4.21 -3.91
C GLU A 54 3.89 4.80 -3.72
N ALA A 55 2.97 4.05 -3.12
CA ALA A 55 1.62 4.52 -2.84
C ALA A 55 1.62 5.77 -1.94
N ILE A 56 2.43 5.79 -0.88
CA ILE A 56 2.56 6.97 0.00
C ILE A 56 3.11 8.17 -0.78
N LYS A 57 4.13 7.97 -1.64
CA LYS A 57 4.67 9.03 -2.51
C LYS A 57 3.62 9.55 -3.50
N GLN A 58 2.75 8.68 -4.00
CA GLN A 58 1.71 9.04 -4.96
C GLN A 58 0.54 9.76 -4.28
N SER A 59 0.13 9.33 -3.08
CA SER A 59 -0.92 9.99 -2.28
C SER A 59 -0.49 11.38 -1.80
N GLY A 60 0.79 11.61 -1.49
CA GLY A 60 1.31 12.95 -1.18
C GLY A 60 1.27 13.94 -2.35
N ARG A 61 0.89 13.49 -3.56
CA ARG A 61 0.66 14.33 -4.74
C ARG A 61 -0.83 14.65 -4.97
N GLY A 62 -1.73 14.15 -4.10
CA GLY A 62 -3.18 14.24 -4.25
C GLY A 62 -3.89 15.24 -3.31
N ASP A 63 -3.19 15.85 -2.36
CA ASP A 63 -3.76 16.84 -1.41
C ASP A 63 -3.90 18.27 -2.01
N GLU A 64 -4.24 18.40 -3.30
CA GLU A 64 -4.49 19.71 -3.94
C GLU A 64 -5.92 19.86 -4.51
N LEU A 65 -6.86 18.95 -4.21
CA LEU A 65 -8.18 18.94 -4.87
C LEU A 65 -9.43 19.09 -3.97
N ASP A 66 -9.33 19.52 -2.72
CA ASP A 66 -10.52 19.78 -1.88
C ASP A 66 -10.55 21.18 -1.21
N GLN A 67 -10.05 22.22 -1.90
CA GLN A 67 -10.25 23.63 -1.49
C GLN A 67 -11.32 24.38 -2.32
N HIS A 68 -12.30 23.68 -2.89
CA HIS A 68 -13.42 24.34 -3.55
C HIS A 68 -14.77 23.75 -3.14
N THR A 69 -15.25 24.17 -1.99
CA THR A 69 -16.68 24.44 -1.82
C THR A 69 -16.80 25.84 -1.25
N ALA A 70 -17.38 26.69 -2.09
CA ALA A 70 -17.65 28.10 -1.90
C ALA A 70 -18.74 28.36 -0.85
#